data_AF-A0A1N6JTE0-F1
#
_entry.id   AF-A0A1N6JTE0-F1
#
_cell.length_a   1.000
_cell.length_b   1.000
_cell.length_c   1.000
_cell.angle_alpha   90.00
_cell.angle_beta   90.00
_cell.angle_gamma   90.00
#
_symmetry.space_group_name_H-M   'P 1'
#
loop_
_entity.id
_entity.type
_entity.pdbx_description
1 polymer ?
#
loop_
_entity_poly.entity_id
_entity_poly.type
_entity_poly.pdbx_seq_one_letter_code
_entity_poly.pdbx_strand_id
1 'polypeptide(L)'
;MKTKLLLVLILLAQTFYAQDLTGSWRGEIDLGTMKLPLIVEIRKENNAYISTARSPKQGDKIIQVDKTEFSNNELIFEMNELKASYKGQYKTDHFEGTFEQNSRSFPLSFYRNDGTDKSSPKDEKIKDIGNREINTKKIDEFLNYLTANKQSVGSISIFRKGKEIYQRNFGQDQLPNVKWNPNTQYQVGSISKLFTAVMLMQQVEKGKLNINDKLSKYYPEIPNADKITIEKLMNHTSGLGDYVGEHYQWIFKKSVGDRAILDTIKAQGVEFEPGEKTRYSNSGYYLLSRILEKVAKKPYNVLLKENITSKANMQNTFSVLDNPKNVFKSFENKDGNWVEIEDFDFHNCIGLGDIVSTAYDLNLFINDLFDNKFVKKETLEKMLPKPSSDLKFGLGIMPVPFYNQVSFGHGGDTAGSHSITSYNTKEDYSVSMVINGEEFPHNNLAIGILSLIYDLDYEYPKFGSEAKASKASEKFQKYIGDYTSPDIAMDLKIYSEGDQLFAQGKGQSAFPLELVDENQFKFAPAKIEVVFFPNRLQLIQNGKTYNYTKK
;
A
#
# COMPACT_ATOMS: atom_id res chain seq x y z
N MET A 1 37.31 13.15 -10.16
CA MET A 1 35.97 13.77 -10.01
C MET A 1 35.06 12.73 -9.40
N LYS A 2 34.75 12.85 -8.10
CA LYS A 2 34.07 11.82 -7.32
C LYS A 2 32.56 12.02 -7.38
N THR A 3 31.87 11.04 -7.93
CA THR A 3 30.42 10.92 -8.10
C THR A 3 29.75 10.95 -6.72
N LYS A 4 28.88 11.93 -6.48
CA LYS A 4 28.06 12.01 -5.27
C LYS A 4 26.88 11.04 -5.43
N LEU A 5 26.94 9.94 -4.68
CA LEU A 5 25.86 8.96 -4.54
C LEU A 5 24.80 9.56 -3.58
N LEU A 6 23.67 10.01 -4.14
CA LEU A 6 22.49 10.43 -3.37
C LEU A 6 21.65 9.17 -3.12
N LEU A 7 21.61 8.68 -1.87
CA LEU A 7 20.66 7.63 -1.48
C LEU A 7 19.27 8.25 -1.38
N VAL A 8 18.37 7.84 -2.27
CA VAL A 8 16.94 8.16 -2.22
C VAL A 8 16.22 6.82 -2.08
N LEU A 9 15.75 6.52 -0.87
CA LEU A 9 14.89 5.36 -0.57
C LEU A 9 13.47 5.71 -1.03
N ILE A 10 13.01 5.09 -2.12
CA ILE A 10 11.61 5.16 -2.56
C ILE A 10 11.02 3.75 -2.43
N LEU A 11 10.13 3.62 -1.45
CA LEU A 11 9.25 2.48 -1.26
C LEU A 11 8.17 2.51 -2.35
N LEU A 12 8.49 2.00 -3.53
CA LEU A 12 7.46 1.47 -4.44
C LEU A 12 7.20 0.02 -4.02
N ALA A 13 5.95 -0.25 -3.65
CA ALA A 13 5.46 -1.39 -2.88
C ALA A 13 5.69 -1.28 -1.36
N GLN A 14 4.92 -0.42 -0.68
CA GLN A 14 4.51 -0.79 0.68
C GLN A 14 3.52 -1.95 0.56
N THR A 15 4.02 -3.17 0.75
CA THR A 15 3.20 -4.16 1.43
C THR A 15 2.82 -3.59 2.78
N PHE A 16 1.53 -3.65 3.07
CA PHE A 16 0.82 -3.26 4.29
C PHE A 16 1.56 -3.60 5.60
N TYR A 17 1.17 -2.89 6.66
CA TYR A 17 1.42 -3.06 8.11
C TYR A 17 2.57 -2.24 8.75
N ALA A 18 2.24 -1.03 9.22
CA ALA A 18 2.82 -0.51 10.45
C ALA A 18 1.85 -0.84 11.61
N GLN A 19 2.07 -1.97 12.28
CA GLN A 19 1.24 -2.38 13.41
C GLN A 19 1.76 -1.69 14.69
N ASP A 20 0.98 -0.79 15.29
CA ASP A 20 1.22 -0.41 16.68
C ASP A 20 0.85 -1.60 17.57
N LEU A 21 1.73 -1.97 18.50
CA LEU A 21 1.51 -3.02 19.50
C LEU A 21 0.98 -2.49 20.82
N THR A 22 1.07 -1.19 21.05
CA THR A 22 0.64 -0.59 22.31
C THR A 22 -0.85 -0.74 22.51
N GLY A 23 -1.28 -0.98 23.74
CA GLY A 23 -2.64 -1.30 24.13
C GLY A 23 -2.77 -2.69 24.76
N SER A 24 -4.01 -3.03 25.09
CA SER A 24 -4.32 -4.26 25.81
C SER A 24 -4.47 -5.45 24.85
N TRP A 25 -3.99 -6.61 25.28
CA TRP A 25 -4.08 -7.87 24.58
C TRP A 25 -4.62 -8.97 25.49
N ARG A 26 -5.53 -9.82 25.00
CA ARG A 26 -6.13 -10.93 25.76
C ARG A 26 -5.95 -12.25 25.02
N GLY A 27 -5.60 -13.28 25.77
CA GLY A 27 -5.56 -14.67 25.33
C GLY A 27 -6.13 -15.60 26.39
N GLU A 28 -6.37 -16.86 26.04
CA GLU A 28 -6.83 -17.89 26.97
C GLU A 28 -5.89 -19.10 26.93
N ILE A 29 -5.39 -19.49 28.10
CA ILE A 29 -4.59 -20.72 28.28
C ILE A 29 -5.56 -21.86 28.57
N ASP A 30 -5.56 -22.88 27.73
CA ASP A 30 -6.38 -24.07 27.91
C ASP A 30 -5.64 -25.13 28.75
N LEU A 31 -6.16 -25.41 29.95
CA LEU A 31 -5.63 -26.45 30.85
C LEU A 31 -6.42 -27.77 30.75
N GLY A 32 -7.29 -27.91 29.73
CA GLY A 32 -8.17 -29.05 29.51
C GLY A 32 -9.48 -28.95 30.30
N THR A 33 -9.42 -28.89 31.64
CA THR A 33 -10.62 -28.82 32.49
C THR A 33 -11.11 -27.39 32.72
N MET A 34 -10.31 -26.39 32.39
CA MET A 34 -10.65 -24.98 32.51
C MET A 34 -9.79 -24.12 31.59
N LYS A 35 -10.32 -22.95 31.22
CA LYS A 35 -9.58 -21.91 30.49
C LYS A 35 -9.26 -20.73 31.41
N LEU A 36 -7.99 -20.34 31.40
CA LEU A 36 -7.47 -19.22 32.18
C LEU A 36 -7.20 -18.03 31.25
N PRO A 37 -7.93 -16.91 31.40
CA PRO A 37 -7.65 -15.71 30.63
C PRO A 37 -6.35 -15.06 31.12
N LEU A 38 -5.52 -14.62 30.18
CA LEU A 38 -4.32 -13.83 30.41
C LEU A 38 -4.46 -12.52 29.61
N ILE A 39 -4.38 -11.40 30.30
CA ILE A 39 -4.40 -10.05 29.69
C ILE A 39 -3.02 -9.45 29.84
N VAL A 40 -2.45 -8.94 28.75
CA VAL A 40 -1.18 -8.23 28.71
C VAL A 40 -1.41 -6.82 28.20
N GLU A 41 -1.09 -5.83 29.03
CA GLU A 41 -1.04 -4.42 28.66
C GLU A 41 0.35 -4.10 28.14
N ILE A 42 0.47 -3.76 26.86
CA ILE A 42 1.74 -3.34 26.27
C ILE A 42 1.73 -1.83 26.14
N ARG A 43 2.75 -1.18 26.67
CA ARG A 43 3.01 0.25 26.45
C ARG A 43 4.43 0.44 25.93
N LYS A 44 4.67 1.59 25.33
CA LYS A 44 5.98 1.94 24.79
C LYS A 44 6.55 3.07 25.63
N GLU A 45 7.67 2.80 26.29
CA GLU A 45 8.44 3.80 27.05
C GLU A 45 9.87 3.78 26.51
N ASN A 46 10.43 4.94 26.19
CA ASN A 46 11.83 5.07 25.74
C ASN A 46 12.22 4.11 24.59
N ASN A 47 11.32 3.89 23.63
CA ASN A 47 11.50 2.95 22.50
C ASN A 47 11.63 1.46 22.86
N ALA A 48 11.46 1.07 24.12
CA ALA A 48 11.28 -0.32 24.51
C ALA A 48 9.79 -0.59 24.77
N TYR A 49 9.34 -1.80 24.47
CA TYR A 49 8.04 -2.25 24.95
C TYR A 49 8.18 -2.61 26.43
N ILE A 50 7.28 -2.09 27.24
CA ILE A 50 7.10 -2.49 28.62
C ILE A 50 5.70 -3.07 28.71
N SER A 51 5.55 -4.19 29.42
CA SER A 51 4.23 -4.75 29.59
C SER A 51 3.96 -5.21 31.00
N THR A 52 2.67 -5.30 31.31
CA THR A 52 2.17 -5.90 32.53
C THR A 52 1.14 -6.96 32.19
N ALA A 53 1.16 -8.08 32.89
CA ALA A 53 0.20 -9.15 32.71
C ALA A 53 -0.74 -9.28 33.92
N ARG A 54 -1.96 -9.76 33.71
CA ARG A 54 -2.89 -10.16 34.77
C ARG A 54 -3.79 -11.30 34.32
N SER A 55 -4.26 -12.12 35.26
CA SER A 55 -5.27 -13.14 35.00
C SER A 55 -6.52 -12.88 35.85
N PRO A 56 -7.63 -12.41 35.25
CA PRO A 56 -8.85 -12.08 35.98
C PRO A 56 -9.43 -13.22 36.82
N LYS A 57 -9.25 -14.48 36.38
CA LYS A 57 -9.72 -15.67 37.12
C LYS A 57 -8.74 -16.17 38.19
N GLN A 58 -7.60 -15.49 38.38
CA GLN A 58 -6.57 -15.86 39.36
C GLN A 58 -6.22 -14.67 40.27
N GLY A 59 -7.25 -13.97 40.75
CA GLY A 59 -7.10 -12.85 41.70
C GLY A 59 -6.74 -11.51 41.06
N ASP A 60 -6.61 -11.45 39.73
CA ASP A 60 -6.44 -10.23 38.92
C ASP A 60 -5.29 -9.30 39.36
N LYS A 61 -4.28 -9.86 40.03
CA LYS A 61 -3.09 -9.11 40.44
C LYS A 61 -2.29 -8.72 39.18
N ILE A 62 -1.82 -7.47 39.13
CA ILE A 62 -0.92 -6.97 38.09
C ILE A 62 0.48 -7.54 38.32
N ILE A 63 1.05 -8.10 37.27
CA ILE A 63 2.37 -8.75 37.22
C ILE A 63 3.21 -7.97 36.23
N GLN A 64 4.41 -7.53 36.64
CA GLN A 64 5.32 -6.88 35.71
C GLN A 64 5.91 -7.92 34.77
N VAL A 65 5.98 -7.61 33.48
CA VAL A 65 6.69 -8.45 32.50
C VAL A 65 8.11 -7.93 32.41
N ASP A 66 9.07 -8.75 32.82
CA ASP A 66 10.49 -8.38 32.90
C ASP A 66 11.09 -7.99 31.54
N LYS A 67 10.58 -8.62 30.47
CA LYS A 67 11.05 -8.38 29.11
C LYS A 67 9.91 -8.43 28.11
N THR A 68 9.79 -7.38 27.30
CA THR A 68 8.89 -7.36 26.13
C THR A 68 9.66 -6.94 24.90
N GLU A 69 9.75 -7.82 23.91
CA GLU A 69 10.41 -7.55 22.64
C GLU A 69 9.46 -7.81 21.49
N PHE A 70 9.52 -6.93 20.48
CA PHE A 70 8.90 -7.19 19.20
C PHE A 70 9.86 -6.85 18.08
N SER A 71 10.21 -7.86 17.29
CA SER A 71 11.07 -7.72 16.13
C SER A 71 10.73 -8.79 15.11
N ASN A 72 10.88 -8.49 13.81
CA ASN A 72 10.57 -9.43 12.72
C ASN A 72 9.19 -10.09 12.84
N ASN A 73 8.19 -9.31 13.25
CA ASN A 73 6.81 -9.78 13.45
C ASN A 73 6.63 -10.80 14.58
N GLU A 74 7.61 -10.96 15.48
CA GLU A 74 7.59 -11.89 16.61
C GLU A 74 7.55 -11.13 17.95
N LEU A 75 6.57 -11.45 18.80
CA LEU A 75 6.41 -10.92 20.16
C LEU A 75 6.92 -11.92 21.18
N ILE A 76 7.72 -11.43 22.12
CA ILE A 76 8.30 -12.20 23.21
C ILE A 76 7.96 -11.54 24.54
N PHE A 77 7.48 -12.34 25.50
CA PHE A 77 7.35 -11.95 26.91
C PHE A 77 8.19 -12.87 27.80
N GLU A 78 8.86 -12.31 28.79
CA GLU A 78 9.47 -13.07 29.89
C GLU A 78 8.95 -12.54 31.24
N MET A 79 8.44 -13.45 32.07
CA MET A 79 7.91 -13.19 33.42
C MET A 79 8.64 -14.09 34.42
N ASN A 80 9.75 -13.60 34.95
CA ASN A 80 10.69 -14.34 35.78
C ASN A 80 10.06 -14.77 37.12
N GLU A 81 9.24 -13.92 37.74
CA GLU A 81 8.54 -14.22 39.01
C GLU A 81 7.66 -15.48 38.87
N LEU A 82 7.03 -15.66 37.70
CA LEU A 82 6.14 -16.78 37.41
C LEU A 82 6.84 -17.97 36.76
N LYS A 83 8.14 -17.86 36.46
CA LYS A 83 8.88 -18.78 35.59
C LYS A 83 8.11 -19.06 34.29
N ALA A 84 7.61 -17.99 33.68
CA ALA A 84 6.76 -18.05 32.51
C ALA A 84 7.32 -17.21 31.35
N SER A 85 7.06 -17.64 30.12
CA SER A 85 7.40 -16.90 28.91
C SER A 85 6.34 -17.09 27.84
N TYR A 86 6.34 -16.18 26.87
CA TYR A 86 5.54 -16.29 25.66
C TYR A 86 6.39 -15.98 24.45
N LYS A 87 6.14 -16.71 23.37
CA LYS A 87 6.72 -16.42 22.07
C LYS A 87 5.66 -16.62 20.99
N GLY A 88 5.36 -15.58 20.21
CA GLY A 88 4.30 -15.65 19.19
C GLY A 88 4.55 -14.76 17.99
N GLN A 89 4.10 -15.22 16.83
CA GLN A 89 4.19 -14.53 15.55
C GLN A 89 2.91 -13.73 15.33
N TYR A 90 3.07 -12.45 15.00
CA TYR A 90 1.97 -11.60 14.58
C TYR A 90 1.43 -12.11 13.24
N LYS A 91 0.11 -12.20 13.14
CA LYS A 91 -0.64 -12.58 11.95
C LYS A 91 -1.46 -11.38 11.50
N THR A 92 -2.57 -11.60 10.80
CA THR A 92 -3.38 -10.51 10.24
C THR A 92 -3.87 -9.50 11.28
N ASP A 93 -4.26 -9.96 12.47
CA ASP A 93 -4.93 -9.16 13.52
C ASP A 93 -4.62 -9.60 14.97
N HIS A 94 -3.67 -10.52 15.16
CA HIS A 94 -3.41 -11.17 16.45
C HIS A 94 -2.03 -11.84 16.48
N PHE A 95 -1.61 -12.29 17.66
CA PHE A 95 -0.44 -13.14 17.82
C PHE A 95 -0.85 -14.60 17.96
N GLU A 96 -0.15 -15.49 17.27
CA GLU A 96 -0.21 -16.94 17.48
C GLU A 96 1.12 -17.42 18.03
N GLY A 97 1.07 -18.10 19.16
CA GLY A 97 2.30 -18.49 19.82
C GLY A 97 2.12 -19.54 20.89
N THR A 98 3.15 -19.64 21.72
CA THR A 98 3.26 -20.62 22.77
C THR A 98 3.60 -19.93 24.07
N PHE A 99 2.81 -20.21 25.09
CA PHE A 99 3.04 -19.81 26.46
C PHE A 99 3.68 -20.97 27.22
N GLU A 100 4.82 -20.74 27.85
CA GLU A 100 5.51 -21.73 28.66
C GLU A 100 5.51 -21.31 30.12
N GLN A 101 5.26 -22.25 31.02
CA GLN A 101 5.38 -22.03 32.47
C GLN A 101 5.80 -23.31 33.17
N ASN A 102 6.84 -23.25 34.01
CA ASN A 102 7.36 -24.40 34.77
C ASN A 102 7.58 -25.65 33.89
N SER A 103 8.18 -25.46 32.71
CA SER A 103 8.46 -26.53 31.72
C SER A 103 7.22 -27.20 31.11
N ARG A 104 6.03 -26.61 31.26
CA ARG A 104 4.83 -26.97 30.49
C ARG A 104 4.57 -25.92 29.42
N SER A 105 4.08 -26.37 28.27
CA SER A 105 3.89 -25.55 27.09
C SER A 105 2.42 -25.58 26.68
N PHE A 106 1.85 -24.41 26.43
CA PHE A 106 0.45 -24.22 26.10
C PHE A 106 0.34 -23.36 24.83
N PRO A 107 -0.44 -23.77 23.81
CA PRO A 107 -0.80 -22.88 22.73
C PRO A 107 -1.54 -21.66 23.28
N LEU A 108 -1.14 -20.46 22.86
CA LEU A 108 -1.76 -19.21 23.28
C LEU A 108 -1.76 -18.21 22.14
N SER A 109 -2.95 -17.70 21.83
CA SER A 109 -3.12 -16.59 20.90
C SER A 109 -3.56 -15.33 21.65
N PHE A 110 -2.92 -14.20 21.35
CA PHE A 110 -3.28 -12.89 21.90
C PHE A 110 -3.95 -12.03 20.85
N TYR A 111 -5.06 -11.41 21.23
CA TYR A 111 -5.84 -10.50 20.41
C TYR A 111 -6.03 -9.17 21.14
N ARG A 112 -6.35 -8.06 20.45
CA ARG A 112 -6.61 -6.79 21.17
C ARG A 112 -7.75 -6.96 22.17
N ASN A 113 -7.67 -6.22 23.27
CA ASN A 113 -8.64 -6.24 24.34
C ASN A 113 -9.20 -4.82 24.48
N ASP A 114 -10.45 -4.61 24.08
CA ASP A 114 -11.09 -3.28 24.01
C ASP A 114 -11.81 -2.88 25.31
N GLY A 115 -11.60 -3.64 26.39
CA GLY A 115 -12.19 -3.38 27.70
C GLY A 115 -13.64 -3.86 27.84
N THR A 116 -14.23 -4.45 26.81
CA THR A 116 -15.45 -5.23 26.96
C THR A 116 -15.08 -6.70 27.18
N ASP A 117 -15.86 -7.45 27.95
CA ASP A 117 -15.75 -8.92 28.02
C ASP A 117 -16.20 -9.56 26.68
N LYS A 118 -15.80 -8.96 25.56
CA LYS A 118 -15.93 -9.46 24.21
C LYS A 118 -14.55 -9.95 23.79
N SER A 119 -14.55 -11.13 23.22
CA SER A 119 -13.41 -11.74 22.58
C SER A 119 -12.84 -10.81 21.47
N SER A 120 -11.51 -10.82 21.33
CA SER A 120 -10.69 -10.47 20.17
C SER A 120 -11.28 -9.64 18.99
N PRO A 121 -10.54 -8.71 18.33
CA PRO A 121 -10.93 -8.10 17.05
C PRO A 121 -11.15 -9.09 15.89
N LYS A 122 -10.84 -10.38 16.09
CA LYS A 122 -11.32 -11.48 15.24
C LYS A 122 -12.84 -11.69 15.31
N ASP A 123 -13.54 -11.06 16.25
CA ASP A 123 -14.97 -11.30 16.49
C ASP A 123 -15.87 -10.12 16.10
N GLU A 124 -15.34 -8.95 15.77
CA GLU A 124 -16.11 -7.98 14.97
C GLU A 124 -16.07 -8.36 13.50
N LYS A 125 -16.82 -9.41 13.20
CA LYS A 125 -17.29 -9.65 11.84
C LYS A 125 -18.19 -8.48 11.47
N ILE A 126 -17.70 -7.63 10.58
CA ILE A 126 -18.57 -6.65 9.95
C ILE A 126 -19.66 -7.41 9.19
N LYS A 127 -20.89 -6.94 9.35
CA LYS A 127 -22.04 -7.56 8.71
C LYS A 127 -21.90 -7.46 7.21
N ASP A 128 -22.31 -8.52 6.52
CA ASP A 128 -22.50 -8.53 5.08
C ASP A 128 -23.43 -7.39 4.67
N ILE A 129 -23.21 -6.81 3.49
CA ILE A 129 -24.10 -5.77 2.95
C ILE A 129 -25.47 -6.41 2.69
N GLY A 130 -25.49 -7.66 2.25
CA GLY A 130 -26.71 -8.45 2.06
C GLY A 130 -27.65 -7.78 1.07
N ASN A 131 -28.89 -7.49 1.48
CA ASN A 131 -29.89 -6.77 0.67
C ASN A 131 -29.99 -5.27 0.97
N ARG A 132 -29.23 -4.76 1.94
CA ARG A 132 -29.26 -3.33 2.31
C ARG A 132 -28.72 -2.49 1.16
N GLU A 133 -29.32 -1.35 0.85
CA GLU A 133 -28.76 -0.38 -0.11
C GLU A 133 -27.49 0.30 0.44
N ILE A 134 -26.53 0.57 -0.45
CA ILE A 134 -25.33 1.34 -0.07
C ILE A 134 -25.72 2.80 0.06
N ASN A 135 -25.43 3.42 1.20
CA ASN A 135 -25.79 4.81 1.46
C ASN A 135 -24.81 5.77 0.75
N THR A 136 -25.10 6.06 -0.52
CA THR A 136 -24.31 6.94 -1.35
C THR A 136 -24.27 8.38 -0.85
N LYS A 137 -25.28 8.82 -0.08
CA LYS A 137 -25.30 10.14 0.54
C LYS A 137 -24.20 10.32 1.59
N LYS A 138 -23.94 9.31 2.42
CA LYS A 138 -22.80 9.34 3.37
C LYS A 138 -21.46 9.44 2.64
N ILE A 139 -21.32 8.72 1.53
CA ILE A 139 -20.13 8.81 0.66
C ILE A 139 -20.02 10.22 0.10
N ASP A 140 -21.13 10.81 -0.33
CA ASP A 140 -21.14 12.18 -0.83
C ASP A 140 -20.70 13.20 0.22
N GLU A 141 -21.20 13.07 1.45
CA GLU A 141 -20.84 13.90 2.59
C GLU A 141 -19.36 13.78 2.93
N PHE A 142 -18.80 12.56 2.91
CA PHE A 142 -17.39 12.33 3.15
C PHE A 142 -16.50 12.96 2.06
N LEU A 143 -16.84 12.77 0.78
CA LEU A 143 -16.09 13.37 -0.33
C LEU A 143 -16.23 14.90 -0.38
N ASN A 144 -17.42 15.43 -0.05
CA ASN A 144 -17.63 16.87 0.16
C ASN A 144 -16.74 17.40 1.29
N TYR A 145 -16.64 16.66 2.40
CA TYR A 145 -15.80 17.05 3.53
C TYR A 145 -14.31 17.09 3.15
N LEU A 146 -13.81 16.05 2.46
CA LEU A 146 -12.42 16.03 1.97
C LEU A 146 -12.14 17.17 0.98
N THR A 147 -13.02 17.36 0.00
CA THR A 147 -12.84 18.44 -0.99
C THR A 147 -12.94 19.82 -0.36
N ALA A 148 -13.89 20.08 0.54
CA ALA A 148 -13.99 21.37 1.23
C ALA A 148 -12.70 21.73 2.01
N ASN A 149 -11.97 20.72 2.48
CA ASN A 149 -10.68 20.87 3.16
C ASN A 149 -9.47 20.74 2.22
N LYS A 150 -9.68 20.72 0.90
CA LYS A 150 -8.65 20.57 -0.15
C LYS A 150 -7.79 19.32 0.03
N GLN A 151 -8.39 18.22 0.46
CA GLN A 151 -7.67 17.01 0.85
C GLN A 151 -7.50 16.00 -0.28
N SER A 152 -8.39 16.03 -1.27
CA SER A 152 -8.35 15.06 -2.35
C SER A 152 -9.06 15.56 -3.61
N VAL A 153 -8.52 15.18 -4.77
CA VAL A 153 -9.14 15.31 -6.09
C VAL A 153 -9.11 13.95 -6.77
N GLY A 154 -10.23 13.55 -7.35
CA GLY A 154 -10.33 12.24 -7.97
C GLY A 154 -11.71 11.87 -8.50
N SER A 155 -11.87 10.59 -8.79
CA SER A 155 -13.07 9.98 -9.33
C SER A 155 -13.32 8.62 -8.67
N ILE A 156 -14.59 8.30 -8.43
CA ILE A 156 -15.02 7.02 -7.87
C ILE A 156 -16.24 6.50 -8.65
N SER A 157 -16.31 5.19 -8.83
CA SER A 157 -17.49 4.48 -9.28
C SER A 157 -17.69 3.24 -8.41
N ILE A 158 -18.95 2.90 -8.14
CA ILE A 158 -19.34 1.70 -7.39
C ILE A 158 -20.41 0.95 -8.19
N PHE A 159 -20.17 -0.32 -8.45
CA PHE A 159 -21.17 -1.22 -9.04
C PHE A 159 -21.66 -2.21 -7.98
N ARG A 160 -22.89 -2.67 -8.15
CA ARG A 160 -23.46 -3.77 -7.39
C ARG A 160 -24.39 -4.58 -8.27
N LYS A 161 -24.27 -5.91 -8.22
CA LYS A 161 -25.05 -6.82 -9.07
C LYS A 161 -24.93 -6.47 -10.55
N GLY A 162 -23.69 -6.19 -10.99
CA GLY A 162 -23.34 -5.81 -12.36
C GLY A 162 -23.85 -4.44 -12.82
N LYS A 163 -24.43 -3.59 -11.94
CA LYS A 163 -24.96 -2.27 -12.30
C LYS A 163 -24.25 -1.16 -11.53
N GLU A 164 -23.99 -0.04 -12.20
CA GLU A 164 -23.53 1.16 -11.52
C GLU A 164 -24.61 1.69 -10.57
N ILE A 165 -24.24 1.91 -9.30
CA ILE A 165 -25.10 2.50 -8.27
C ILE A 165 -24.60 3.87 -7.81
N TYR A 166 -23.35 4.21 -8.11
CA TYR A 166 -22.73 5.46 -7.72
C TYR A 166 -21.58 5.81 -8.66
N GLN A 167 -21.54 7.06 -9.09
CA GLN A 167 -20.41 7.64 -9.84
C GLN A 167 -20.21 9.07 -9.38
N ARG A 168 -18.96 9.45 -9.10
CA ARG A 168 -18.66 10.83 -8.73
C ARG A 168 -17.24 11.24 -9.08
N ASN A 169 -17.13 12.43 -9.67
CA ASN A 169 -15.90 13.22 -9.71
C ASN A 169 -15.91 14.21 -8.54
N PHE A 170 -14.77 14.42 -7.89
CA PHE A 170 -14.66 15.31 -6.74
C PHE A 170 -13.33 16.10 -6.78
N GLY A 171 -13.39 17.40 -6.46
CA GLY A 171 -12.21 18.25 -6.27
C GLY A 171 -11.64 18.91 -7.54
N GLN A 172 -12.06 18.52 -8.75
CA GLN A 172 -11.50 19.04 -10.00
C GLN A 172 -11.67 20.56 -10.15
N ASP A 173 -12.79 21.11 -9.69
CA ASP A 173 -13.08 22.55 -9.76
C ASP A 173 -12.17 23.40 -8.86
N GLN A 174 -11.40 22.77 -7.97
CA GLN A 174 -10.44 23.45 -7.10
C GLN A 174 -9.05 23.58 -7.72
N LEU A 175 -8.83 22.93 -8.86
CA LEU A 175 -7.53 22.89 -9.52
C LEU A 175 -7.36 24.08 -10.47
N PRO A 176 -6.17 24.71 -10.48
CA PRO A 176 -5.92 25.84 -11.36
C PRO A 176 -5.78 25.39 -12.82
N ASN A 177 -6.40 26.12 -13.74
CA ASN A 177 -6.19 25.98 -15.19
C ASN A 177 -6.51 24.58 -15.77
N VAL A 178 -7.42 23.83 -15.15
CA VAL A 178 -7.85 22.52 -15.66
C VAL A 178 -9.13 22.62 -16.49
N LYS A 179 -9.26 21.73 -17.47
CA LYS A 179 -10.54 21.41 -18.12
C LYS A 179 -10.81 19.94 -17.86
N TRP A 180 -12.02 19.63 -17.41
CA TRP A 180 -12.45 18.26 -17.14
C TRP A 180 -13.89 18.06 -17.59
N ASN A 181 -14.26 16.80 -17.79
CA ASN A 181 -15.62 16.35 -18.09
C ASN A 181 -15.80 14.92 -17.55
N PRO A 182 -17.01 14.33 -17.59
CA PRO A 182 -17.24 12.97 -17.09
C PRO A 182 -16.39 11.86 -17.75
N ASN A 183 -15.86 12.10 -18.96
CA ASN A 183 -15.01 11.18 -19.71
C ASN A 183 -13.51 11.49 -19.55
N THR A 184 -13.15 12.35 -18.60
CA THR A 184 -11.74 12.66 -18.28
C THR A 184 -11.03 11.42 -17.76
N GLN A 185 -9.91 11.11 -18.39
CA GLN A 185 -9.14 9.88 -18.17
C GLN A 185 -8.02 10.15 -17.17
N TYR A 186 -7.64 9.14 -16.41
CA TYR A 186 -6.57 9.23 -15.41
C TYR A 186 -5.56 8.13 -15.66
N GLN A 187 -4.29 8.37 -15.31
CA GLN A 187 -3.29 7.32 -15.29
C GLN A 187 -3.59 6.37 -14.12
N VAL A 188 -3.80 5.09 -14.43
CA VAL A 188 -4.22 4.09 -13.41
C VAL A 188 -3.06 3.24 -12.90
N GLY A 189 -1.84 3.60 -13.29
CA GLY A 189 -0.62 2.94 -12.87
C GLY A 189 -0.71 1.42 -12.95
N SER A 190 -0.37 0.77 -11.85
CA SER A 190 -0.22 -0.69 -11.79
C SER A 190 -1.48 -1.52 -11.99
N ILE A 191 -2.68 -0.93 -12.04
CA ILE A 191 -3.88 -1.63 -12.52
C ILE A 191 -3.66 -2.19 -13.94
N SER A 192 -2.80 -1.54 -14.73
CA SER A 192 -2.33 -2.03 -16.04
C SER A 192 -1.83 -3.49 -16.02
N LYS A 193 -1.25 -3.96 -14.91
CA LYS A 193 -0.76 -5.34 -14.75
C LYS A 193 -1.90 -6.35 -14.79
N LEU A 194 -3.06 -6.01 -14.23
CA LEU A 194 -4.24 -6.87 -14.29
C LEU A 194 -4.74 -7.03 -15.73
N PHE A 195 -4.78 -5.93 -16.51
CA PHE A 195 -5.09 -6.00 -17.94
C PHE A 195 -4.12 -6.91 -18.71
N THR A 196 -2.82 -6.74 -18.50
CA THR A 196 -1.79 -7.60 -19.09
C THR A 196 -1.95 -9.06 -18.69
N ALA A 197 -2.24 -9.32 -17.42
CA ALA A 197 -2.45 -10.67 -16.91
C ALA A 197 -3.65 -11.36 -17.58
N VAL A 198 -4.79 -10.68 -17.72
CA VAL A 198 -5.97 -11.20 -18.42
C VAL A 198 -5.63 -11.53 -19.89
N MET A 199 -4.93 -10.64 -20.59
CA MET A 199 -4.53 -10.88 -21.98
C MET A 199 -3.54 -12.04 -22.14
N LEU A 200 -2.63 -12.24 -21.19
CA LEU A 200 -1.74 -13.41 -21.16
C LEU A 200 -2.54 -14.70 -20.96
N MET A 201 -3.48 -14.71 -20.01
CA MET A 201 -4.31 -15.88 -19.74
C MET A 201 -5.21 -16.23 -20.94
N GLN A 202 -5.66 -15.25 -21.72
CA GLN A 202 -6.31 -15.53 -23.02
C GLN A 202 -5.38 -16.20 -24.04
N GLN A 203 -4.06 -15.92 -24.04
CA GLN A 203 -3.11 -16.66 -24.87
C GLN A 203 -2.88 -18.08 -24.34
N VAL A 204 -2.97 -18.28 -23.03
CA VAL A 204 -2.94 -19.61 -22.41
C VAL A 204 -4.14 -20.44 -22.85
N GLU A 205 -5.35 -19.88 -22.83
CA GLU A 205 -6.55 -20.56 -23.33
C GLU A 205 -6.50 -20.91 -24.80
N LYS A 206 -5.82 -20.09 -25.61
CA LYS A 206 -5.58 -20.34 -27.04
C LYS A 206 -4.45 -21.35 -27.29
N GLY A 207 -3.82 -21.89 -26.25
CA GLY A 207 -2.69 -22.82 -26.34
C GLY A 207 -1.41 -22.19 -26.90
N LYS A 208 -1.32 -20.85 -26.96
CA LYS A 208 -0.17 -20.12 -27.51
C LYS A 208 0.91 -19.82 -26.47
N LEU A 209 0.56 -19.89 -25.19
CA LEU A 209 1.43 -19.66 -24.05
C LEU A 209 1.17 -20.74 -22.99
N ASN A 210 2.22 -21.19 -22.30
CA ASN A 210 2.06 -22.00 -21.09
C ASN A 210 2.61 -21.21 -19.90
N ILE A 211 1.86 -21.10 -18.80
CA ILE A 211 2.32 -20.40 -17.59
C ILE A 211 3.58 -21.05 -16.96
N ASN A 212 3.83 -22.32 -17.27
CA ASN A 212 5.04 -23.04 -16.86
C ASN A 212 6.22 -22.90 -17.84
N ASP A 213 6.03 -22.20 -18.97
CA ASP A 213 7.14 -21.89 -19.88
C ASP A 213 8.25 -21.17 -19.10
N LYS A 214 9.51 -21.57 -19.35
CA LYS A 214 10.68 -20.91 -18.79
C LYS A 214 10.88 -19.55 -19.44
N LEU A 215 11.37 -18.57 -18.66
CA LEU A 215 11.73 -17.27 -19.18
C LEU A 215 12.82 -17.38 -20.26
N SER A 216 13.72 -18.35 -20.16
CA SER A 216 14.80 -18.58 -21.14
C SER A 216 14.33 -18.90 -22.55
N LYS A 217 13.08 -19.36 -22.73
CA LYS A 217 12.44 -19.50 -24.05
C LYS A 217 12.29 -18.15 -24.77
N TYR A 218 12.18 -17.06 -24.01
CA TYR A 218 11.92 -15.72 -24.52
C TYR A 218 13.11 -14.77 -24.36
N TYR A 219 13.79 -14.85 -23.21
CA TYR A 219 14.88 -13.99 -22.77
C TYR A 219 15.97 -14.79 -22.04
N PRO A 220 16.77 -15.61 -22.75
CA PRO A 220 17.82 -16.44 -22.14
C PRO A 220 18.94 -15.65 -21.47
N GLU A 221 19.09 -14.37 -21.81
CA GLU A 221 20.11 -13.47 -21.27
C GLU A 221 19.77 -12.89 -19.88
N ILE A 222 18.53 -13.07 -19.41
CA ILE A 222 18.09 -12.59 -18.10
C ILE A 222 18.60 -13.53 -16.99
N PRO A 223 19.14 -13.01 -15.88
CA PRO A 223 19.58 -13.83 -14.76
C PRO A 223 18.50 -14.80 -14.27
N ASN A 224 18.89 -16.05 -13.99
CA ASN A 224 17.99 -17.14 -13.58
C ASN A 224 16.83 -17.46 -14.57
N ALA A 225 16.93 -17.09 -15.86
CA ALA A 225 15.87 -17.31 -16.85
C ALA A 225 15.44 -18.79 -17.01
N ASP A 226 16.34 -19.76 -16.81
CA ASP A 226 16.00 -21.20 -16.84
C ASP A 226 15.21 -21.70 -15.62
N LYS A 227 15.21 -20.92 -14.53
CA LYS A 227 14.49 -21.23 -13.29
C LYS A 227 13.18 -20.46 -13.15
N ILE A 228 13.11 -19.26 -13.74
CA ILE A 228 11.93 -18.40 -13.75
C ILE A 228 10.90 -18.93 -14.76
N THR A 229 9.63 -18.98 -14.37
CA THR A 229 8.51 -19.29 -15.26
C THR A 229 7.65 -18.05 -15.48
N ILE A 230 6.77 -18.09 -16.49
CA ILE A 230 5.75 -17.05 -16.70
C ILE A 230 4.89 -16.87 -15.44
N GLU A 231 4.47 -17.96 -14.80
CA GLU A 231 3.74 -17.93 -13.52
C GLU A 231 4.48 -17.14 -12.44
N LYS A 232 5.80 -17.38 -12.29
CA LYS A 232 6.63 -16.68 -11.29
C LYS A 232 6.77 -15.18 -11.57
N LEU A 233 6.71 -14.76 -12.84
CA LEU A 233 6.66 -13.34 -13.19
C LEU A 233 5.31 -12.73 -12.82
N MET A 234 4.20 -13.42 -13.12
CA MET A 234 2.84 -12.92 -12.89
C MET A 234 2.47 -12.83 -11.40
N ASN A 235 3.02 -13.70 -10.55
CA ASN A 235 2.75 -13.71 -9.10
C ASN A 235 3.85 -13.06 -8.25
N HIS A 236 4.79 -12.35 -8.89
CA HIS A 236 5.88 -11.64 -8.21
C HIS A 236 6.80 -12.54 -7.37
N THR A 237 7.07 -13.78 -7.82
CA THR A 237 8.02 -14.71 -7.16
C THR A 237 9.26 -15.01 -8.02
N SER A 238 9.56 -14.15 -9.00
CA SER A 238 10.66 -14.36 -9.95
C SER A 238 12.05 -14.14 -9.36
N GLY A 239 12.19 -13.31 -8.31
CA GLY A 239 13.50 -12.90 -7.79
C GLY A 239 14.20 -11.79 -8.58
N LEU A 240 13.53 -11.23 -9.61
CA LEU A 240 14.04 -10.10 -10.38
C LEU A 240 13.85 -8.79 -9.60
N GLY A 241 14.81 -7.88 -9.73
CA GLY A 241 14.69 -6.51 -9.22
C GLY A 241 13.61 -5.69 -9.95
N ASP A 242 13.56 -4.39 -9.64
CA ASP A 242 12.54 -3.47 -10.17
C ASP A 242 13.18 -2.28 -10.90
N TYR A 243 13.06 -2.22 -12.24
CA TYR A 243 13.66 -1.16 -13.06
C TYR A 243 13.02 0.22 -12.86
N VAL A 244 11.82 0.26 -12.28
CA VAL A 244 11.08 1.46 -11.88
C VAL A 244 11.32 1.78 -10.39
N GLY A 245 12.23 1.05 -9.72
CA GLY A 245 12.60 1.24 -8.31
C GLY A 245 13.67 2.33 -8.08
N GLU A 246 14.76 2.00 -7.39
CA GLU A 246 15.77 2.94 -6.86
C GLU A 246 16.45 3.86 -7.92
N HIS A 247 16.30 3.56 -9.20
CA HIS A 247 16.84 4.35 -10.31
C HIS A 247 15.76 4.90 -11.25
N TYR A 248 14.51 5.00 -10.82
CA TYR A 248 13.36 5.44 -11.62
C TYR A 248 13.49 6.79 -12.36
N GLN A 249 14.43 7.67 -12.00
CA GLN A 249 14.55 9.02 -12.60
C GLN A 249 14.66 9.01 -14.14
N TRP A 250 15.19 7.94 -14.74
CA TRP A 250 15.25 7.83 -16.21
C TRP A 250 13.92 7.52 -16.88
N ILE A 251 12.87 7.15 -16.12
CA ILE A 251 11.54 6.90 -16.67
C ILE A 251 10.73 8.19 -16.88
N PHE A 252 11.21 9.34 -16.38
CA PHE A 252 10.59 10.65 -16.59
C PHE A 252 11.07 11.30 -17.89
N LYS A 253 10.35 12.37 -18.29
CA LYS A 253 10.67 13.31 -19.38
C LYS A 253 10.65 12.75 -20.80
N LYS A 254 11.24 11.58 -21.04
CA LYS A 254 11.30 10.96 -22.37
C LYS A 254 11.36 9.44 -22.33
N SER A 255 10.85 8.84 -23.40
CA SER A 255 11.03 7.41 -23.67
C SER A 255 12.51 7.08 -23.92
N VAL A 256 12.98 5.97 -23.36
CA VAL A 256 14.36 5.47 -23.55
C VAL A 256 14.45 4.26 -24.49
N GLY A 257 13.31 3.66 -24.83
CA GLY A 257 13.21 2.49 -25.71
C GLY A 257 13.58 1.15 -25.06
N ASP A 258 13.14 0.06 -25.70
CA ASP A 258 13.16 -1.28 -25.13
C ASP A 258 14.54 -1.80 -24.73
N ARG A 259 15.56 -1.48 -25.53
CA ARG A 259 16.93 -1.94 -25.27
C ARG A 259 17.46 -1.41 -23.93
N ALA A 260 17.24 -0.13 -23.64
CA ALA A 260 17.68 0.47 -22.39
C ALA A 260 16.97 -0.14 -21.17
N ILE A 261 15.67 -0.43 -21.30
CA ILE A 261 14.89 -1.08 -20.25
C ILE A 261 15.41 -2.51 -20.01
N LEU A 262 15.59 -3.30 -21.08
CA LEU A 262 16.10 -4.68 -20.98
C LEU A 262 17.52 -4.74 -20.41
N ASP A 263 18.41 -3.85 -20.86
CA ASP A 263 19.77 -3.74 -20.33
C ASP A 263 19.76 -3.41 -18.83
N THR A 264 18.83 -2.55 -18.38
CA THR A 264 18.62 -2.23 -16.96
C THR A 264 18.13 -3.45 -16.18
N ILE A 265 17.11 -4.15 -16.67
CA ILE A 265 16.59 -5.37 -16.02
C ILE A 265 17.69 -6.42 -15.89
N LYS A 266 18.49 -6.63 -16.94
CA LYS A 266 19.61 -7.57 -16.94
C LYS A 266 20.67 -7.18 -15.90
N ALA A 267 20.99 -5.90 -15.77
CA ALA A 267 22.01 -5.40 -14.86
C ALA A 267 21.62 -5.53 -13.37
N GLN A 268 20.34 -5.66 -13.05
CA GLN A 268 19.85 -5.82 -11.66
C GLN A 268 20.26 -7.14 -11.01
N GLY A 269 20.59 -8.16 -11.81
CA GLY A 269 20.92 -9.47 -11.27
C GLY A 269 19.70 -10.20 -10.68
N VAL A 270 19.95 -10.96 -9.62
CA VAL A 270 18.93 -11.73 -8.88
C VAL A 270 18.97 -11.29 -7.43
N GLU A 271 17.81 -10.96 -6.86
CA GLU A 271 17.70 -10.55 -5.46
C GLU A 271 17.45 -11.73 -4.52
N PHE A 272 16.76 -12.77 -5.00
CA PHE A 272 16.50 -14.03 -4.28
C PHE A 272 16.15 -15.16 -5.26
N GLU A 273 16.19 -16.41 -4.82
CA GLU A 273 15.94 -17.53 -5.74
C GLU A 273 14.46 -17.61 -6.18
N PRO A 274 14.15 -17.92 -7.46
CA PRO A 274 12.78 -17.88 -7.95
C PRO A 274 11.84 -18.85 -7.20
N GLY A 275 10.84 -18.31 -6.53
CA GLY A 275 9.88 -19.05 -5.69
C GLY A 275 10.18 -19.00 -4.18
N GLU A 276 11.31 -18.45 -3.76
CA GLU A 276 11.67 -18.34 -2.34
C GLU A 276 10.75 -17.37 -1.58
N LYS A 277 10.44 -16.22 -2.18
CA LYS A 277 9.66 -15.12 -1.59
C LYS A 277 8.77 -14.46 -2.65
N THR A 278 7.84 -13.62 -2.18
CA THR A 278 7.07 -12.70 -3.04
C THR A 278 7.66 -11.31 -2.90
N ARG A 279 8.07 -10.71 -4.01
CA ARG A 279 8.50 -9.30 -4.10
C ARG A 279 8.03 -8.70 -5.41
N TYR A 280 7.29 -7.59 -5.29
CA TYR A 280 6.77 -6.86 -6.42
C TYR A 280 7.90 -6.47 -7.39
N SER A 281 7.66 -6.60 -8.69
CA SER A 281 8.66 -6.32 -9.73
C SER A 281 8.00 -5.83 -11.00
N ASN A 282 8.23 -4.56 -11.34
CA ASN A 282 7.87 -4.01 -12.64
C ASN A 282 8.67 -4.66 -13.78
N SER A 283 9.92 -5.07 -13.52
CA SER A 283 10.75 -5.77 -14.50
C SER A 283 10.09 -7.06 -14.98
N GLY A 284 9.50 -7.83 -14.07
CA GLY A 284 8.77 -9.04 -14.45
C GLY A 284 7.59 -8.76 -15.38
N TYR A 285 6.82 -7.71 -15.09
CA TYR A 285 5.66 -7.33 -15.90
C TYR A 285 6.02 -6.67 -17.24
N TYR A 286 7.16 -5.97 -17.31
CA TYR A 286 7.68 -5.48 -18.57
C TYR A 286 8.06 -6.63 -19.52
N LEU A 287 8.76 -7.64 -19.01
CA LEU A 287 9.07 -8.84 -19.79
C LEU A 287 7.79 -9.56 -20.25
N LEU A 288 6.79 -9.67 -19.36
CA LEU A 288 5.49 -10.27 -19.66
C LEU A 288 4.74 -9.53 -20.78
N SER A 289 4.75 -8.19 -20.80
CA SER A 289 4.08 -7.42 -21.85
C SER A 289 4.73 -7.65 -23.23
N ARG A 290 6.05 -7.75 -23.28
CA ARG A 290 6.78 -8.09 -24.52
C ARG A 290 6.59 -9.55 -24.95
N ILE A 291 6.49 -10.48 -24.01
CA ILE A 291 6.13 -11.88 -24.30
C ILE A 291 4.73 -11.95 -24.91
N LEU A 292 3.77 -11.21 -24.35
CA LEU A 292 2.41 -11.12 -24.87
C LEU A 292 2.40 -10.67 -26.34
N GLU A 293 3.11 -9.59 -26.68
CA GLU A 293 3.22 -9.11 -28.07
C GLU A 293 3.88 -10.15 -28.99
N LYS A 294 4.97 -10.79 -28.54
CA LYS A 294 5.71 -11.81 -29.32
C LYS A 294 4.85 -13.04 -29.62
N VAL A 295 4.09 -13.51 -28.64
CA VAL A 295 3.21 -14.69 -28.76
C VAL A 295 1.97 -14.38 -29.60
N ALA A 296 1.38 -13.20 -29.40
CA ALA A 296 0.17 -12.80 -30.12
C ALA A 296 0.46 -12.24 -31.52
N LYS A 297 1.71 -11.84 -31.80
CA LYS A 297 2.17 -11.17 -33.02
C LYS A 297 1.39 -9.87 -33.33
N LYS A 298 1.09 -9.10 -32.29
CA LYS A 298 0.37 -7.82 -32.38
C LYS A 298 0.90 -6.84 -31.32
N PRO A 299 0.83 -5.52 -31.58
CA PRO A 299 1.17 -4.50 -30.60
C PRO A 299 0.27 -4.54 -29.36
N TYR A 300 0.80 -4.11 -28.21
CA TYR A 300 0.11 -4.15 -26.91
C TYR A 300 -1.22 -3.39 -26.92
N ASN A 301 -1.28 -2.18 -27.45
CA ASN A 301 -2.50 -1.37 -27.53
C ASN A 301 -3.58 -2.01 -28.41
N VAL A 302 -3.18 -2.67 -29.51
CA VAL A 302 -4.11 -3.43 -30.35
C VAL A 302 -4.69 -4.62 -29.59
N LEU A 303 -3.86 -5.34 -28.83
CA LEU A 303 -4.32 -6.43 -27.98
C LEU A 303 -5.27 -5.93 -26.89
N LEU A 304 -4.94 -4.85 -26.19
CA LEU A 304 -5.80 -4.24 -25.17
C LEU A 304 -7.18 -3.91 -25.76
N LYS A 305 -7.19 -3.29 -26.94
CA LYS A 305 -8.43 -2.92 -27.64
C LYS A 305 -9.28 -4.12 -28.04
N GLU A 306 -8.69 -5.09 -28.74
CA GLU A 306 -9.41 -6.25 -29.28
C GLU A 306 -9.89 -7.21 -28.18
N ASN A 307 -9.05 -7.40 -27.15
CA ASN A 307 -9.26 -8.45 -26.16
C ASN A 307 -10.08 -7.99 -24.96
N ILE A 308 -10.01 -6.70 -24.62
CA ILE A 308 -10.60 -6.15 -23.40
C ILE A 308 -11.56 -5.00 -23.74
N THR A 309 -11.05 -3.84 -24.15
CA THR A 309 -11.85 -2.60 -24.10
C THR A 309 -13.03 -2.60 -25.05
N SER A 310 -12.89 -3.18 -26.26
CA SER A 310 -14.01 -3.32 -27.20
C SER A 310 -15.05 -4.34 -26.74
N LYS A 311 -14.66 -5.37 -25.96
CA LYS A 311 -15.59 -6.37 -25.44
C LYS A 311 -16.39 -5.87 -24.24
N ALA A 312 -15.79 -4.95 -23.47
CA ALA A 312 -16.37 -4.40 -22.25
C ALA A 312 -16.96 -2.99 -22.42
N ASN A 313 -17.02 -2.47 -23.64
CA ASN A 313 -17.49 -1.12 -23.94
C ASN A 313 -16.75 -0.03 -23.13
N MET A 314 -15.45 -0.22 -22.92
CA MET A 314 -14.58 0.72 -22.20
C MET A 314 -14.06 1.79 -23.15
N GLN A 315 -14.88 2.78 -23.45
CA GLN A 315 -14.60 3.80 -24.47
C GLN A 315 -13.55 4.83 -24.05
N ASN A 316 -13.22 4.89 -22.76
CA ASN A 316 -12.30 5.85 -22.18
C ASN A 316 -11.04 5.18 -21.63
N THR A 317 -10.70 3.99 -22.13
CA THR A 317 -9.55 3.21 -21.68
C THR A 317 -8.59 2.90 -22.82
N PHE A 318 -7.35 3.32 -22.65
CA PHE A 318 -6.32 3.28 -23.69
C PHE A 318 -4.95 2.99 -23.11
N SER A 319 -4.07 2.41 -23.92
CA SER A 319 -2.64 2.46 -23.66
C SER A 319 -2.10 3.83 -24.05
N VAL A 320 -1.00 4.29 -23.43
CA VAL A 320 -0.31 5.50 -23.86
C VAL A 320 0.06 5.48 -25.35
N LEU A 321 0.26 4.30 -25.94
CA LEU A 321 0.58 4.09 -27.36
C LEU A 321 -0.53 4.58 -28.30
N ASP A 322 -1.78 4.66 -27.83
CA ASP A 322 -2.91 5.21 -28.60
C ASP A 322 -2.93 6.75 -28.59
N ASN A 323 -1.98 7.39 -27.92
CA ASN A 323 -1.90 8.84 -27.74
C ASN A 323 -3.22 9.45 -27.22
N PRO A 324 -3.77 8.91 -26.11
CA PRO A 324 -5.07 9.29 -25.59
C PRO A 324 -5.20 10.80 -25.40
N LYS A 325 -6.40 11.31 -25.69
CA LYS A 325 -6.76 12.71 -25.47
C LYS A 325 -7.55 12.80 -24.18
N ASN A 326 -7.55 13.98 -23.54
CA ASN A 326 -8.30 14.21 -22.29
C ASN A 326 -7.79 13.40 -21.08
N VAL A 327 -6.48 13.13 -21.03
CA VAL A 327 -5.81 12.62 -19.82
C VAL A 327 -5.62 13.77 -18.85
N PHE A 328 -6.13 13.58 -17.65
CA PHE A 328 -6.10 14.57 -16.58
C PHE A 328 -4.72 14.64 -15.97
N LYS A 329 -4.34 15.86 -15.59
CA LYS A 329 -3.05 16.13 -14.96
C LYS A 329 -3.11 15.76 -13.48
N SER A 330 -1.97 15.34 -12.96
CA SER A 330 -1.78 15.04 -11.55
C SER A 330 -1.38 16.30 -10.78
N PHE A 331 -1.77 16.37 -9.51
CA PHE A 331 -1.51 17.49 -8.61
C PHE A 331 -1.10 16.99 -7.24
N GLU A 332 -0.30 17.78 -6.54
CA GLU A 332 -0.03 17.63 -5.10
C GLU A 332 -0.48 18.91 -4.38
N ASN A 333 -0.92 18.78 -3.14
CA ASN A 333 -1.22 19.95 -2.33
C ASN A 333 0.05 20.44 -1.63
N LYS A 334 0.38 21.72 -1.81
CA LYS A 334 1.47 22.39 -1.09
C LYS A 334 0.91 23.56 -0.30
N ASP A 335 0.85 23.41 1.02
CA ASP A 335 0.39 24.43 1.96
C ASP A 335 -1.00 25.00 1.58
N GLY A 336 -1.93 24.12 1.16
CA GLY A 336 -3.29 24.50 0.76
C GLY A 336 -3.44 24.93 -0.71
N ASN A 337 -2.38 24.80 -1.52
CA ASN A 337 -2.38 25.15 -2.95
C ASN A 337 -2.08 23.91 -3.80
N TRP A 338 -2.96 23.63 -4.77
CA TRP A 338 -2.74 22.56 -5.72
C TRP A 338 -1.68 22.95 -6.75
N VAL A 339 -0.63 22.15 -6.85
CA VAL A 339 0.48 22.31 -7.79
C VAL A 339 0.54 21.11 -8.70
N GLU A 340 0.63 21.33 -10.00
CA GLU A 340 0.78 20.25 -10.99
C GLU A 340 2.11 19.52 -10.75
N ILE A 341 2.07 18.18 -10.84
CA ILE A 341 3.25 17.32 -10.70
C ILE A 341 3.59 16.65 -12.03
N GLU A 342 4.89 16.60 -12.32
CA GLU A 342 5.42 15.86 -13.46
C GLU A 342 5.31 14.36 -13.18
N ASP A 343 4.64 13.63 -14.06
CA ASP A 343 4.50 12.18 -13.97
C ASP A 343 5.50 11.46 -14.90
N PHE A 344 5.48 10.14 -14.89
CA PHE A 344 6.33 9.30 -15.72
C PHE A 344 6.13 9.57 -17.22
N ASP A 345 7.16 9.33 -18.02
CA ASP A 345 6.92 9.02 -19.43
C ASP A 345 6.46 7.57 -19.52
N PHE A 346 5.14 7.40 -19.61
CA PHE A 346 4.48 6.09 -19.59
C PHE A 346 4.86 5.18 -20.76
N HIS A 347 5.53 5.66 -21.80
CA HIS A 347 6.14 4.79 -22.82
C HIS A 347 7.23 3.89 -22.23
N ASN A 348 7.77 4.23 -21.06
CA ASN A 348 8.71 3.39 -20.32
C ASN A 348 8.01 2.34 -19.45
N CYS A 349 6.68 2.29 -19.41
CA CYS A 349 5.86 1.45 -18.51
C CYS A 349 4.78 0.63 -19.24
N ILE A 350 5.02 0.26 -20.51
CA ILE A 350 4.04 -0.47 -21.34
C ILE A 350 3.71 -1.85 -20.74
N GLY A 351 2.42 -2.06 -20.47
CA GLY A 351 1.86 -3.30 -19.93
C GLY A 351 1.95 -3.44 -18.42
N LEU A 352 2.41 -2.41 -17.73
CA LEU A 352 2.58 -2.45 -16.26
C LEU A 352 2.24 -1.15 -15.56
N GLY A 353 2.11 -0.04 -16.28
CA GLY A 353 1.76 1.26 -15.70
C GLY A 353 1.16 2.27 -16.67
N ASP A 354 1.02 1.95 -17.96
CA ASP A 354 0.76 2.92 -19.04
C ASP A 354 -0.71 3.17 -19.39
N ILE A 355 -1.63 2.37 -18.83
CA ILE A 355 -3.03 2.49 -19.17
C ILE A 355 -3.61 3.76 -18.53
N VAL A 356 -4.36 4.50 -19.34
CA VAL A 356 -5.30 5.52 -18.87
C VAL A 356 -6.71 4.94 -18.87
N SER A 357 -7.53 5.32 -17.89
CA SER A 357 -8.93 4.87 -17.79
C SER A 357 -9.78 5.86 -16.99
N THR A 358 -11.05 5.53 -16.80
CA THR A 358 -11.96 6.20 -15.86
C THR A 358 -12.35 5.24 -14.75
N ALA A 359 -12.79 5.75 -13.59
CA ALA A 359 -13.32 4.88 -12.53
C ALA A 359 -14.49 4.01 -13.02
N TYR A 360 -15.30 4.52 -13.95
CA TYR A 360 -16.40 3.78 -14.57
C TYR A 360 -15.92 2.62 -15.44
N ASP A 361 -15.01 2.89 -16.39
CA ASP A 361 -14.46 1.87 -17.27
C ASP A 361 -13.73 0.77 -16.47
N LEU A 362 -13.00 1.15 -15.43
CA LEU A 362 -12.36 0.19 -14.52
C LEU A 362 -13.37 -0.72 -13.83
N ASN A 363 -14.55 -0.22 -13.47
CA ASN A 363 -15.63 -1.05 -12.95
C ASN A 363 -16.24 -1.96 -14.01
N LEU A 364 -16.43 -1.49 -15.25
CA LEU A 364 -16.83 -2.36 -16.36
C LEU A 364 -15.85 -3.53 -16.51
N PHE A 365 -14.55 -3.22 -16.50
CA PHE A 365 -13.50 -4.23 -16.59
C PHE A 365 -13.55 -5.26 -15.46
N ILE A 366 -13.59 -4.83 -14.20
CA ILE A 366 -13.51 -5.77 -13.09
C ILE A 366 -14.78 -6.63 -12.99
N ASN A 367 -15.97 -6.07 -13.26
CA ASN A 367 -17.20 -6.86 -13.30
C ASN A 367 -17.17 -7.87 -14.45
N ASP A 368 -16.83 -7.44 -15.67
CA ASP A 368 -16.73 -8.32 -16.83
C ASP A 368 -15.66 -9.43 -16.66
N LEU A 369 -14.59 -9.16 -15.90
CA LEU A 369 -13.60 -10.18 -15.53
C LEU A 369 -14.23 -11.25 -14.64
N PHE A 370 -14.90 -10.86 -13.56
CA PHE A 370 -15.52 -11.79 -12.61
C PHE A 370 -16.79 -12.47 -13.17
N ASP A 371 -17.43 -11.86 -14.17
CA ASP A 371 -18.48 -12.48 -15.00
C ASP A 371 -17.93 -13.41 -16.09
N ASN A 372 -16.61 -13.66 -16.11
CA ASN A 372 -15.94 -14.59 -17.01
C ASN A 372 -16.06 -14.20 -18.50
N LYS A 373 -16.20 -12.91 -18.80
CA LYS A 373 -16.35 -12.40 -20.17
C LYS A 373 -15.05 -12.44 -20.95
N PHE A 374 -13.91 -12.27 -20.28
CA PHE A 374 -12.59 -12.24 -20.93
C PHE A 374 -11.88 -13.59 -20.95
N VAL A 375 -12.08 -14.40 -19.92
CA VAL A 375 -11.45 -15.72 -19.70
C VAL A 375 -12.48 -16.65 -19.08
N LYS A 376 -12.30 -17.96 -19.27
CA LYS A 376 -13.14 -18.99 -18.66
C LYS A 376 -13.03 -18.96 -17.14
N LYS A 377 -14.06 -19.48 -16.47
CA LYS A 377 -14.11 -19.58 -15.01
C LYS A 377 -12.90 -20.30 -14.43
N GLU A 378 -12.50 -21.43 -15.00
CA GLU A 378 -11.36 -22.22 -14.53
C GLU A 378 -10.02 -21.48 -14.75
N THR A 379 -9.98 -20.54 -15.69
CA THR A 379 -8.83 -19.68 -15.92
C THR A 379 -8.78 -18.54 -14.92
N LEU A 380 -9.92 -17.90 -14.62
CA LEU A 380 -10.03 -16.89 -13.57
C LEU A 380 -9.67 -17.47 -12.19
N GLU A 381 -10.16 -18.68 -11.87
CA GLU A 381 -9.82 -19.38 -10.62
C GLU A 381 -8.30 -19.59 -10.45
N LYS A 382 -7.56 -19.81 -11.55
CA LYS A 382 -6.10 -19.89 -11.52
C LYS A 382 -5.43 -18.54 -11.31
N MET A 383 -6.07 -17.45 -11.73
CA MET A 383 -5.55 -16.10 -11.51
C MET A 383 -5.70 -15.64 -10.07
N LEU A 384 -6.71 -16.14 -9.35
CA LEU A 384 -6.93 -15.80 -7.96
C LEU A 384 -5.79 -16.28 -7.06
N PRO A 385 -5.45 -15.52 -6.01
CA PRO A 385 -4.48 -15.98 -5.03
C PRO A 385 -4.98 -17.26 -4.37
N LYS A 386 -4.07 -18.22 -4.17
CA LYS A 386 -4.42 -19.46 -3.45
C LYS A 386 -4.79 -19.11 -2.01
N PRO A 387 -5.81 -19.76 -1.42
CA PRO A 387 -6.10 -19.61 0.00
C PRO A 387 -4.88 -20.03 0.82
N SER A 388 -4.20 -19.05 1.43
CA SER A 388 -3.10 -19.26 2.37
C SER A 388 -3.23 -18.27 3.53
N SER A 389 -2.61 -18.59 4.67
CA SER A 389 -2.54 -17.68 5.83
C SER A 389 -1.95 -16.32 5.48
N ASP A 390 -1.07 -16.30 4.48
CA ASP A 390 -0.45 -15.10 3.96
C ASP A 390 -1.20 -14.73 2.68
N LEU A 391 -1.87 -13.58 2.65
CA LEU A 391 -2.56 -13.06 1.47
C LEU A 391 -1.54 -12.70 0.38
N LYS A 392 -1.14 -13.68 -0.43
CA LYS A 392 -0.16 -13.52 -1.53
C LYS A 392 -0.82 -13.00 -2.79
N PHE A 393 -0.02 -12.51 -3.74
CA PHE A 393 -0.47 -12.21 -5.10
C PHE A 393 -0.88 -13.49 -5.84
N GLY A 394 -1.96 -13.40 -6.60
CA GLY A 394 -2.32 -14.35 -7.65
C GLY A 394 -1.58 -14.04 -8.96
N LEU A 395 -2.13 -14.45 -10.10
CA LEU A 395 -1.57 -14.14 -11.42
C LEU A 395 -2.08 -12.76 -11.88
N GLY A 396 -1.47 -11.70 -11.35
CA GLY A 396 -1.84 -10.30 -11.61
C GLY A 396 -3.08 -9.80 -10.88
N ILE A 397 -3.62 -10.58 -9.94
CA ILE A 397 -4.71 -10.19 -9.04
C ILE A 397 -4.18 -10.21 -7.62
N MET A 398 -4.46 -9.15 -6.86
CA MET A 398 -4.17 -9.08 -5.43
C MET A 398 -5.46 -9.15 -4.60
N PRO A 399 -5.41 -9.74 -3.39
CA PRO A 399 -6.47 -9.61 -2.41
C PRO A 399 -6.50 -8.18 -1.84
N VAL A 400 -7.70 -7.67 -1.58
CA VAL A 400 -7.98 -6.36 -0.97
C VAL A 400 -8.82 -6.63 0.28
N PRO A 401 -8.19 -6.92 1.43
CA PRO A 401 -8.90 -7.25 2.66
C PRO A 401 -9.51 -6.01 3.33
N PHE A 402 -10.67 -6.21 3.95
CA PHE A 402 -11.34 -5.23 4.81
C PHE A 402 -12.12 -5.98 5.89
N TYR A 403 -11.61 -6.01 7.13
CA TYR A 403 -12.10 -6.89 8.20
C TYR A 403 -12.20 -8.36 7.72
N ASN A 404 -13.35 -9.01 7.89
CA ASN A 404 -13.65 -10.37 7.44
C ASN A 404 -14.09 -10.46 5.96
N GLN A 405 -13.99 -9.35 5.21
CA GLN A 405 -14.35 -9.28 3.80
C GLN A 405 -13.08 -9.22 2.95
N VAL A 406 -13.10 -9.90 1.82
CA VAL A 406 -11.97 -9.89 0.88
C VAL A 406 -12.51 -9.61 -0.51
N SER A 407 -12.06 -8.50 -1.08
CA SER A 407 -12.24 -8.19 -2.50
C SER A 407 -10.99 -8.58 -3.28
N PHE A 408 -11.08 -8.63 -4.60
CA PHE A 408 -9.97 -9.00 -5.48
C PHE A 408 -9.82 -7.99 -6.61
N GLY A 409 -8.60 -7.61 -6.94
CA GLY A 409 -8.33 -6.67 -8.02
C GLY A 409 -6.88 -6.22 -8.04
N HIS A 410 -6.63 -4.93 -8.16
CA HIS A 410 -5.27 -4.37 -8.17
C HIS A 410 -5.28 -2.87 -7.80
N GLY A 411 -4.21 -2.40 -7.15
CA GLY A 411 -3.95 -0.99 -6.91
C GLY A 411 -3.03 -0.39 -7.97
N GLY A 412 -2.86 0.92 -8.00
CA GLY A 412 -2.00 1.55 -8.98
C GLY A 412 -1.49 2.90 -8.53
N ASP A 413 -0.16 3.03 -8.50
CA ASP A 413 0.54 4.26 -8.16
C ASP A 413 1.40 4.72 -9.33
N THR A 414 1.41 6.03 -9.55
CA THR A 414 2.36 6.76 -10.40
C THR A 414 3.08 7.81 -9.57
N ALA A 415 3.81 8.74 -10.20
CA ALA A 415 4.33 9.89 -9.45
C ALA A 415 3.22 10.84 -8.97
N GLY A 416 2.00 10.73 -9.51
CA GLY A 416 0.93 11.67 -9.16
C GLY A 416 -0.51 11.19 -9.21
N SER A 417 -0.73 9.91 -9.51
CA SER A 417 -2.05 9.29 -9.48
C SER A 417 -2.00 8.01 -8.66
N HIS A 418 -3.03 7.82 -7.83
CA HIS A 418 -3.22 6.70 -6.92
C HIS A 418 -4.59 6.08 -7.19
N SER A 419 -4.65 4.77 -7.37
CA SER A 419 -5.87 4.12 -7.83
C SER A 419 -6.07 2.75 -7.21
N ILE A 420 -7.32 2.33 -7.14
CA ILE A 420 -7.71 1.01 -6.69
C ILE A 420 -8.92 0.55 -7.50
N THR A 421 -8.89 -0.71 -7.93
CA THR A 421 -10.05 -1.38 -8.51
C THR A 421 -10.16 -2.75 -7.86
N SER A 422 -11.34 -3.07 -7.35
CA SER A 422 -11.59 -4.35 -6.68
C SER A 422 -13.03 -4.81 -6.85
N TYR A 423 -13.24 -6.13 -6.81
CA TYR A 423 -14.54 -6.78 -6.86
C TYR A 423 -14.66 -7.77 -5.70
N ASN A 424 -15.79 -7.73 -5.00
CA ASN A 424 -16.11 -8.66 -3.92
C ASN A 424 -17.04 -9.75 -4.44
N THR A 425 -16.52 -10.97 -4.54
CA THR A 425 -17.28 -12.12 -5.09
C THR A 425 -18.40 -12.61 -4.18
N LYS A 426 -18.35 -12.30 -2.88
CA LYS A 426 -19.37 -12.72 -1.91
C LYS A 426 -20.58 -11.79 -1.94
N GLU A 427 -20.31 -10.49 -1.98
CA GLU A 427 -21.32 -9.43 -1.88
C GLU A 427 -21.75 -8.86 -3.25
N ASP A 428 -21.09 -9.28 -4.34
CA ASP A 428 -21.36 -8.88 -5.73
C ASP A 428 -21.38 -7.35 -5.89
N TYR A 429 -20.28 -6.72 -5.48
CA TYR A 429 -20.03 -5.29 -5.70
C TYR A 429 -18.59 -5.05 -6.13
N SER A 430 -18.36 -3.92 -6.79
CA SER A 430 -17.03 -3.44 -7.12
C SER A 430 -16.86 -1.97 -6.78
N VAL A 431 -15.63 -1.59 -6.48
CA VAL A 431 -15.22 -0.20 -6.27
C VAL A 431 -14.00 0.06 -7.14
N SER A 432 -14.09 1.12 -7.92
CA SER A 432 -12.97 1.67 -8.67
C SER A 432 -12.82 3.14 -8.32
N MET A 433 -11.60 3.55 -8.00
CA MET A 433 -11.30 4.90 -7.56
C MET A 433 -9.93 5.31 -8.06
N VAL A 434 -9.83 6.57 -8.48
CA VAL A 434 -8.57 7.21 -8.89
C VAL A 434 -8.47 8.57 -8.22
N ILE A 435 -7.35 8.83 -7.57
CA ILE A 435 -7.00 10.07 -6.89
C ILE A 435 -5.79 10.63 -7.62
N ASN A 436 -5.91 11.85 -8.12
CA ASN A 436 -4.88 12.53 -8.90
C ASN A 436 -4.58 13.93 -8.33
N GLY A 437 -5.12 14.22 -7.16
CA GLY A 437 -4.75 15.33 -6.28
C GLY A 437 -4.76 14.81 -4.86
N GLU A 438 -3.59 14.67 -4.23
CA GLU A 438 -3.47 14.09 -2.90
C GLU A 438 -2.91 15.08 -1.87
N GLU A 439 -3.53 15.08 -0.69
CA GLU A 439 -3.02 15.60 0.58
C GLU A 439 -3.39 14.60 1.69
N PHE A 440 -4.64 14.13 1.67
CA PHE A 440 -5.09 13.04 2.53
C PHE A 440 -4.72 11.68 1.91
N PRO A 441 -4.05 10.77 2.67
CA PRO A 441 -3.58 9.50 2.15
C PRO A 441 -4.69 8.67 1.49
N HIS A 442 -4.48 8.25 0.25
CA HIS A 442 -5.43 7.52 -0.58
C HIS A 442 -5.91 6.21 0.07
N ASN A 443 -5.05 5.53 0.85
CA ASN A 443 -5.44 4.35 1.61
C ASN A 443 -6.46 4.67 2.70
N ASN A 444 -6.29 5.80 3.40
CA ASN A 444 -7.24 6.23 4.42
C ASN A 444 -8.58 6.64 3.76
N LEU A 445 -8.53 7.25 2.57
CA LEU A 445 -9.72 7.53 1.78
C LEU A 445 -10.45 6.23 1.41
N ALA A 446 -9.73 5.22 0.90
CA ALA A 446 -10.31 3.92 0.57
C ALA A 446 -10.94 3.24 1.80
N ILE A 447 -10.29 3.28 2.96
CA ILE A 447 -10.83 2.76 4.23
C ILE A 447 -12.11 3.50 4.63
N GLY A 448 -12.14 4.83 4.53
CA GLY A 448 -13.34 5.62 4.80
C GLY A 448 -14.50 5.24 3.88
N ILE A 449 -14.25 5.12 2.58
CA ILE A 449 -15.25 4.68 1.60
C ILE A 449 -15.77 3.27 1.93
N LEU A 450 -14.89 2.30 2.18
CA LEU A 450 -15.29 0.94 2.54
C LEU A 450 -16.09 0.90 3.84
N SER A 451 -15.69 1.68 4.85
CA SER A 451 -16.43 1.80 6.12
C SER A 451 -17.86 2.29 5.87
N LEU A 452 -18.05 3.27 5.00
CA LEU A 452 -19.37 3.78 4.62
C LEU A 452 -20.18 2.80 3.76
N ILE A 453 -19.53 2.03 2.89
CA ILE A 453 -20.17 0.95 2.12
C ILE A 453 -20.76 -0.09 3.07
N TYR A 454 -20.01 -0.49 4.11
CA TYR A 454 -20.44 -1.45 5.13
C TYR A 454 -21.29 -0.84 6.25
N ASP A 455 -21.58 0.46 6.20
CA ASP A 455 -22.37 1.21 7.20
C ASP A 455 -21.76 1.12 8.62
N LEU A 456 -20.43 1.15 8.69
CA LEU A 456 -19.68 1.29 9.93
C LEU A 456 -19.70 2.75 10.40
N ASP A 457 -19.65 2.94 11.72
CA ASP A 457 -19.39 4.26 12.29
C ASP A 457 -17.97 4.68 11.93
N TYR A 458 -17.84 5.77 11.18
CA TYR A 458 -16.56 6.30 10.71
C TYR A 458 -16.42 7.78 11.09
N GLU A 459 -15.49 8.06 12.00
CA GLU A 459 -15.16 9.44 12.38
C GLU A 459 -14.31 10.09 11.28
N TYR A 460 -14.71 11.28 10.82
CA TYR A 460 -13.98 11.99 9.78
C TYR A 460 -12.65 12.53 10.32
N PRO A 461 -11.56 12.45 9.52
CA PRO A 461 -10.27 13.03 9.89
C PRO A 461 -10.38 14.55 10.06
N LYS A 462 -9.71 15.16 11.05
CA LYS A 462 -9.79 16.60 11.30
C LYS A 462 -8.70 17.36 10.52
N PHE A 463 -9.05 18.48 9.91
CA PHE A 463 -8.14 19.30 9.08
C PHE A 463 -8.09 20.78 9.52
N GLY A 464 -7.09 21.54 9.07
CA GLY A 464 -7.05 23.00 9.20
C GLY A 464 -6.92 23.52 10.63
N SER A 465 -7.68 24.57 11.00
CA SER A 465 -7.62 25.19 12.34
C SER A 465 -8.07 24.27 13.47
N GLU A 466 -8.87 23.25 13.18
CA GLU A 466 -9.22 22.20 14.15
C GLU A 466 -8.03 21.29 14.45
N ALA A 467 -7.18 21.01 13.45
CA ALA A 467 -5.87 20.37 13.66
C ALA A 467 -4.88 21.33 14.36
N LYS A 468 -4.92 22.64 14.07
CA LYS A 468 -4.08 23.66 14.75
C LYS A 468 -4.57 24.07 16.15
N ALA A 469 -5.83 23.78 16.51
CA ALA A 469 -6.36 23.95 17.86
C ALA A 469 -5.77 22.91 18.82
N SER A 470 -5.24 21.82 18.28
CA SER A 470 -4.12 21.08 18.86
C SER A 470 -2.85 21.95 18.68
N LYS A 471 -2.70 22.95 19.56
CA LYS A 471 -1.52 23.84 19.61
C LYS A 471 -0.23 23.01 19.55
N ALA A 472 0.79 23.55 18.88
CA ALA A 472 2.17 23.11 19.09
C ALA A 472 2.44 22.99 20.59
N SER A 473 2.83 21.80 21.03
CA SER A 473 3.33 21.61 22.40
C SER A 473 4.34 22.70 22.73
N GLU A 474 4.19 23.40 23.87
CA GLU A 474 5.22 24.33 24.36
C GLU A 474 6.61 23.65 24.39
N LYS A 475 6.61 22.33 24.55
CA LYS A 475 7.76 21.41 24.50
C LYS A 475 8.64 21.55 23.25
N PHE A 476 8.07 21.85 22.08
CA PHE A 476 8.82 21.78 20.81
C PHE A 476 9.20 23.12 20.20
N GLN A 477 8.78 24.23 20.79
CA GLN A 477 9.04 25.57 20.26
C GLN A 477 10.53 25.85 19.99
N LYS A 478 11.42 25.29 20.80
CA LYS A 478 12.87 25.47 20.63
C LYS A 478 13.44 24.82 19.36
N TYR A 479 12.78 23.80 18.79
CA TYR A 479 13.25 23.07 17.61
C TYR A 479 12.69 23.60 16.28
N ILE A 480 11.54 24.27 16.31
CA ILE A 480 10.83 24.74 15.12
C ILE A 480 11.64 25.81 14.38
N GLY A 481 11.73 25.72 13.05
CA GLY A 481 12.37 26.72 12.19
C GLY A 481 12.88 26.14 10.87
N ASP A 482 13.40 27.01 10.01
CA ASP A 482 14.07 26.64 8.77
C ASP A 482 15.57 26.47 9.00
N TYR A 483 16.14 25.42 8.42
CA TYR A 483 17.53 25.05 8.58
C TYR A 483 18.19 24.84 7.21
N THR A 484 19.44 25.25 7.07
CA THR A 484 20.23 25.08 5.83
C THR A 484 21.52 24.34 6.10
N SER A 485 22.02 23.60 5.11
CA SER A 485 23.25 22.82 5.25
C SER A 485 24.26 23.16 4.15
N PRO A 486 25.55 23.34 4.47
CA PRO A 486 26.61 23.33 3.47
C PRO A 486 26.99 21.90 3.02
N ASP A 487 26.61 20.87 3.80
CA ASP A 487 26.97 19.45 3.56
C ASP A 487 26.08 18.81 2.50
N ILE A 488 24.82 19.26 2.40
CA ILE A 488 23.83 18.80 1.44
C ILE A 488 22.96 19.97 0.97
N ALA A 489 22.70 20.04 -0.34
CA ALA A 489 21.88 21.08 -0.95
C ALA A 489 20.37 20.81 -0.75
N MET A 490 19.96 20.65 0.50
CA MET A 490 18.61 20.27 0.91
C MET A 490 18.26 21.03 2.19
N ASP A 491 17.59 22.18 2.08
CA ASP A 491 17.06 22.91 3.24
C ASP A 491 16.01 22.05 3.97
N LEU A 492 15.97 22.14 5.30
CA LEU A 492 15.02 21.43 6.16
C LEU A 492 14.10 22.42 6.88
N LYS A 493 12.79 22.18 6.82
CA LYS A 493 11.79 22.87 7.64
C LYS A 493 11.38 21.96 8.79
N ILE A 494 11.51 22.44 10.02
CA ILE A 494 11.06 21.75 11.24
C ILE A 494 9.82 22.47 11.77
N TYR A 495 8.74 21.74 11.96
CA TYR A 495 7.48 22.27 12.48
C TYR A 495 6.75 21.21 13.32
N SER A 496 5.73 21.59 14.07
CA SER A 496 4.96 20.65 14.89
C SER A 496 3.48 20.72 14.57
N GLU A 497 2.80 19.57 14.62
CA GLU A 497 1.34 19.46 14.61
C GLU A 497 0.92 18.73 15.90
N GLY A 498 0.31 19.45 16.84
CA GLY A 498 0.06 18.95 18.21
C GLY A 498 1.33 18.62 18.99
N ASP A 499 1.37 17.40 19.55
CA ASP A 499 2.51 16.84 20.29
C ASP A 499 3.46 16.03 19.38
N GLN A 500 3.40 16.22 18.06
CA GLN A 500 4.28 15.57 17.10
C GLN A 500 5.13 16.61 16.37
N LEU A 501 6.45 16.41 16.38
CA LEU A 501 7.39 17.19 15.57
C LEU A 501 7.50 16.57 14.18
N PHE A 502 7.70 17.37 13.14
CA PHE A 502 7.88 16.98 11.76
C PHE A 502 9.12 17.64 11.18
N ALA A 503 9.77 16.95 10.24
CA ALA A 503 10.80 17.49 9.38
C ALA A 503 10.39 17.35 7.92
N GLN A 504 10.70 18.36 7.13
CA GLN A 504 10.42 18.37 5.70
C GLN A 504 11.64 18.89 4.94
N GLY A 505 12.20 18.05 4.07
CA GLY A 505 13.20 18.47 3.10
C GLY A 505 12.55 19.30 1.99
N LYS A 506 13.24 20.33 1.49
CA LYS A 506 12.76 21.15 0.38
C LYS A 506 12.46 20.28 -0.86
N GLY A 507 11.20 20.21 -1.26
CA GLY A 507 10.73 19.38 -2.38
C GLY A 507 10.44 17.92 -2.02
N GLN A 508 10.31 17.60 -0.73
CA GLN A 508 9.93 16.27 -0.23
C GLN A 508 8.67 16.37 0.65
N SER A 509 7.95 15.25 0.78
CA SER A 509 6.90 15.09 1.78
C SER A 509 7.49 15.23 3.19
N ALA A 510 6.71 15.79 4.11
CA ALA A 510 7.10 15.84 5.50
C ALA A 510 7.08 14.44 6.13
N PHE A 511 7.91 14.23 7.14
CA PHE A 511 7.93 13.01 7.92
C PHE A 511 7.95 13.33 9.42
N PRO A 512 7.29 12.50 10.25
CA PRO A 512 7.27 12.71 11.68
C PRO A 512 8.64 12.43 12.30
N LEU A 513 9.02 13.28 13.24
CA LEU A 513 10.18 13.15 14.10
C LEU A 513 9.73 12.66 15.49
N GLU A 514 9.96 11.39 15.76
CA GLU A 514 9.71 10.79 17.07
C GLU A 514 10.78 11.22 18.06
N LEU A 515 10.40 11.74 19.23
CA LEU A 515 11.35 12.09 20.29
C LEU A 515 12.04 10.81 20.82
N VAL A 516 13.37 10.80 20.78
CA VAL A 516 14.23 9.74 21.33
C VAL A 516 14.77 10.15 22.69
N ASP A 517 15.22 11.40 22.81
CA ASP A 517 15.76 12.03 24.02
C ASP A 517 15.54 13.55 23.93
N GLU A 518 15.85 14.33 24.97
CA GLU A 518 15.48 15.74 25.11
C GLU A 518 15.68 16.52 23.80
N ASN A 519 16.85 16.44 23.16
CA ASN A 519 17.13 17.12 21.89
C ASN A 519 17.35 16.16 20.71
N GLN A 520 16.98 14.88 20.83
CA GLN A 520 17.20 13.87 19.79
C GLN A 520 15.87 13.29 19.32
N PHE A 521 15.72 13.21 18.00
CA PHE A 521 14.54 12.70 17.33
C PHE A 521 14.92 11.68 16.28
N LYS A 522 13.97 10.86 15.84
CA LYS A 522 14.18 9.91 14.75
C LYS A 522 12.97 9.78 13.84
N PHE A 523 13.23 9.34 12.62
CA PHE A 523 12.24 8.82 11.70
C PHE A 523 12.73 7.44 11.24
N ALA A 524 12.28 6.41 11.96
CA ALA A 524 12.75 5.04 11.80
C ALA A 524 12.55 4.47 10.38
N PRO A 525 11.44 4.75 9.65
CA PRO A 525 11.26 4.24 8.28
C PRO A 525 12.37 4.64 7.31
N ALA A 526 12.99 5.81 7.49
CA ALA A 526 14.10 6.27 6.65
C ALA A 526 15.47 6.16 7.33
N LYS A 527 15.55 5.53 8.51
CA LYS A 527 16.76 5.47 9.35
C LYS A 527 17.38 6.84 9.60
N ILE A 528 16.53 7.84 9.80
CA ILE A 528 16.94 9.22 10.08
C ILE A 528 16.96 9.42 11.59
N GLU A 529 18.01 10.04 12.09
CA GLU A 529 18.07 10.64 13.42
C GLU A 529 18.36 12.14 13.26
N VAL A 530 17.76 12.96 14.10
CA VAL A 530 17.95 14.41 14.13
C VAL A 530 18.33 14.81 15.55
N VAL A 531 19.53 15.36 15.71
CA VAL A 531 20.01 15.88 17.00
C VAL A 531 20.02 17.40 16.93
N PHE A 532 19.24 18.05 17.78
CA PHE A 532 19.16 19.50 17.88
C PHE A 532 20.20 20.05 18.86
N PHE A 533 20.77 21.20 18.49
CA PHE A 533 21.64 22.02 19.32
C PHE A 533 21.14 23.47 19.24
N PRO A 534 21.66 24.39 20.07
CA PRO A 534 21.37 25.82 19.91
C PRO A 534 21.68 26.30 18.48
N ASN A 535 20.65 26.78 17.77
CA ASN A 535 20.71 27.31 16.39
C ASN A 535 21.27 26.38 15.31
N ARG A 536 21.32 25.06 15.55
CA ARG A 536 21.75 24.09 14.54
C ARG A 536 21.16 22.71 14.82
N LEU A 537 21.12 21.84 13.81
CA LEU A 537 20.79 20.42 13.97
C LEU A 537 21.79 19.55 13.20
N GLN A 538 21.88 18.29 13.60
CA GLN A 538 22.58 17.24 12.85
C GLN A 538 21.56 16.23 12.38
N LEU A 539 21.49 15.98 11.07
CA LEU A 539 20.72 14.88 10.51
C LEU A 539 21.66 13.71 10.25
N ILE A 540 21.42 12.58 10.90
CA ILE A 540 22.18 11.35 10.73
C ILE A 540 21.30 10.39 9.93
N GLN A 541 21.78 9.88 8.81
CA GLN A 541 21.06 8.91 8.00
C GLN A 541 22.03 7.88 7.43
N ASN A 542 21.72 6.60 7.64
CA ASN A 542 22.56 5.49 7.17
C ASN A 542 24.04 5.64 7.56
N GLY A 543 24.31 6.14 8.78
CA GLY A 543 25.66 6.34 9.31
C GLY A 543 26.41 7.58 8.77
N LYS A 544 25.77 8.42 7.94
CA LYS A 544 26.32 9.71 7.52
C LYS A 544 25.66 10.86 8.28
N THR A 545 26.44 11.85 8.68
CA THR A 545 25.97 13.04 9.41
C THR A 545 26.01 14.27 8.51
N TYR A 546 24.93 15.04 8.49
CA TYR A 546 24.77 16.31 7.78
C TYR A 546 24.49 17.41 8.79
N ASN A 547 25.26 18.49 8.76
CA ASN A 547 25.12 19.61 9.70
C ASN A 547 24.27 20.71 9.09
N TYR A 548 23.33 21.22 9.88
CA TYR A 548 22.35 22.20 9.48
C TYR A 548 22.38 23.39 10.44
N THR A 549 22.35 24.62 9.94
CA THR A 549 22.27 25.85 10.73
C THR A 549 20.87 26.44 10.61
N LYS A 550 20.30 26.87 11.72
CA LYS A 550 19.00 27.53 11.76
C LYS A 550 19.12 28.93 11.13
N LYS A 551 18.19 29.28 10.24
CA LYS A 551 18.12 30.60 9.60
C LYS A 551 17.75 31.70 10.59
#